data_AF-A0A849F0Y0-F1
#
_entry.id   AF-A0A849F0Y0-F1
#
_cell.length_a   1.000
_cell.length_b   1.000
_cell.length_c   1.000
_cell.angle_alpha   90.00
_cell.angle_beta   90.00
_cell.angle_gamma   90.00
#
_symmetry.space_group_name_H-M   'P 1'
#
loop_
_entity.id
_entity.type
_entity.pdbx_description
1 polymer ?
#
loop_
_entity_poly.entity_id
_entity_poly.type
_entity_poly.pdbx_seq_one_letter_code
_entity_poly.pdbx_strand_id
1 'polypeptide(L)'
;MNILKNTRNCEKKFFLSGKVYSTHPDAMQNQLDNALKKNGISTIDFLAVHVLDNIEALTNDVRKWSEKAKKLLADHMDNTGEYFCRHCGLCETANTDTIPIFDIMEMLMYSRGYGIKNMMSKKFEQIPTTIRKKIKSSDYSSAEKKCPQKMPIAKLMTQASEEFTKGAF
;
A
#
# COMPACT_ATOMS: atom_id res chain seq x y z
N MET A 1 -5.31 -35.44 13.02
CA MET A 1 -5.99 -35.13 11.74
C MET A 1 -5.20 -34.01 11.07
N ASN A 2 -4.41 -34.38 10.05
CA ASN A 2 -3.42 -33.52 9.38
C ASN A 2 -4.11 -32.53 8.41
N ILE A 3 -4.08 -31.23 8.71
CA ILE A 3 -4.61 -30.15 7.84
C ILE A 3 -3.47 -29.52 7.00
N LEU A 4 -2.47 -30.30 6.58
CA LEU A 4 -1.34 -29.80 5.77
C LEU A 4 -1.23 -30.47 4.41
N LYS A 5 -2.36 -30.71 3.74
CA LYS A 5 -2.36 -31.23 2.36
C LYS A 5 -3.47 -30.63 1.49
N ASN A 6 -3.60 -29.31 1.37
CA ASN A 6 -4.24 -28.72 0.18
C ASN A 6 -4.09 -27.19 0.04
N THR A 7 -2.98 -26.71 -0.52
CA THR A 7 -2.95 -25.48 -1.36
C THR A 7 -1.72 -25.59 -2.26
N ARG A 8 -1.75 -26.52 -3.23
CA ARG A 8 -2.01 -26.21 -4.65
C ARG A 8 -1.28 -24.95 -5.12
N ASN A 9 -0.18 -25.18 -5.84
CA ASN A 9 0.28 -24.45 -7.02
C ASN A 9 -0.62 -23.25 -7.39
N CYS A 10 -0.31 -22.08 -6.85
CA CYS A 10 -0.95 -20.84 -7.25
C CYS A 10 0.17 -19.84 -7.50
N GLU A 11 0.40 -19.50 -8.77
CA GLU A 11 1.23 -18.39 -9.24
C GLU A 11 0.69 -17.01 -8.80
N LYS A 12 -0.11 -16.97 -7.72
CA LYS A 12 -0.68 -15.74 -7.16
C LYS A 12 0.25 -15.25 -6.09
N LYS A 13 0.97 -14.18 -6.41
CA LYS A 13 1.71 -13.38 -5.43
C LYS A 13 0.69 -12.57 -4.61
N PHE A 14 0.62 -12.80 -3.30
CA PHE A 14 -0.26 -12.07 -2.40
C PHE A 14 0.57 -11.02 -1.66
N PHE A 15 0.11 -9.77 -1.66
CA PHE A 15 0.70 -8.75 -0.81
C PHE A 15 0.17 -8.91 0.62
N LEU A 16 1.07 -9.27 1.54
CA LEU A 16 0.80 -9.48 2.95
C LEU A 16 1.08 -8.20 3.73
N SER A 17 0.02 -7.56 4.22
CA SER A 17 0.13 -6.40 5.10
C SER A 17 -0.28 -6.75 6.53
N GLY A 18 0.41 -6.18 7.50
CA GLY A 18 0.14 -6.38 8.92
C GLY A 18 0.27 -5.09 9.71
N LYS A 19 -0.21 -5.17 10.96
CA LYS A 19 -0.21 -4.05 11.88
C LYS A 19 0.26 -4.51 13.25
N VAL A 20 1.05 -3.68 13.91
CA VAL A 20 1.31 -3.75 15.34
C VAL A 20 0.55 -2.64 16.06
N TYR A 21 0.19 -2.88 17.30
CA TYR A 21 -0.66 -2.01 18.13
C TYR A 21 0.09 -1.48 19.35
N SER A 22 1.43 -1.52 19.30
CA SER A 22 2.33 -1.04 20.36
C SER A 22 3.50 -0.30 19.75
N THR A 23 4.14 0.54 20.55
CA THR A 23 5.41 1.22 20.30
C THR A 23 6.53 0.71 21.22
N HIS A 24 6.33 -0.43 21.88
CA HIS A 24 7.36 -1.11 22.66
C HIS A 24 7.98 -2.24 21.81
N PRO A 25 9.29 -2.20 21.49
CA PRO A 25 9.93 -3.14 20.57
C PRO A 25 9.64 -4.62 20.85
N ASP A 26 9.66 -5.04 22.12
CA ASP A 26 9.40 -6.44 22.49
C ASP A 26 7.94 -6.84 22.23
N ALA A 27 6.99 -5.94 22.51
CA ALA A 27 5.58 -6.17 22.21
C ALA A 27 5.34 -6.20 20.69
N MET A 28 6.00 -5.31 19.94
CA MET A 28 5.93 -5.29 18.48
C MET A 28 6.48 -6.58 17.87
N GLN A 29 7.63 -7.07 18.37
CA GLN A 29 8.22 -8.34 17.94
C GLN A 29 7.28 -9.52 18.24
N ASN A 30 6.74 -9.60 19.46
CA ASN A 30 5.80 -10.65 19.84
C ASN A 30 4.53 -10.64 18.97
N GLN A 31 4.01 -9.46 18.64
CA GLN A 31 2.85 -9.34 17.75
C GLN A 31 3.16 -9.81 16.33
N LEU A 32 4.34 -9.44 15.80
CA LEU A 32 4.80 -9.91 14.49
C LEU A 32 4.98 -11.44 14.49
N ASP A 33 5.71 -11.99 15.44
CA ASP A 33 5.99 -13.43 15.53
C ASP A 33 4.70 -14.25 15.68
N ASN A 34 3.75 -13.76 16.49
CA ASN A 34 2.45 -14.38 16.65
C ASN A 34 1.63 -14.32 15.35
N ALA A 35 1.65 -13.20 14.63
CA ALA A 35 0.95 -13.06 13.35
C ALA A 35 1.53 -14.02 12.31
N LEU A 36 2.87 -14.11 12.20
CA LEU A 36 3.55 -15.03 11.29
C LEU A 36 3.19 -16.48 11.63
N LYS A 37 3.35 -16.88 12.89
CA LYS A 37 3.04 -18.24 13.38
C LYS A 37 1.57 -18.62 13.18
N LYS A 38 0.63 -17.75 13.56
CA LYS A 38 -0.81 -18.02 13.47
C LYS A 38 -1.28 -18.23 12.03
N ASN A 39 -0.70 -17.48 11.09
CA ASN A 39 -1.07 -17.56 9.68
C ASN A 39 -0.24 -18.59 8.90
N GLY A 40 0.74 -19.24 9.53
CA GLY A 40 1.62 -20.21 8.86
C GLY A 40 2.48 -19.58 7.77
N ILE A 41 2.83 -18.30 7.92
CA ILE A 41 3.65 -17.53 6.97
C ILE A 41 5.00 -17.20 7.62
N SER A 42 6.06 -17.12 6.82
CA SER A 42 7.41 -16.76 7.27
C SER A 42 7.80 -15.32 6.95
N THR A 43 7.01 -14.63 6.13
CA THR A 43 7.29 -13.28 5.62
C THR A 43 6.04 -12.41 5.63
N ILE A 44 6.25 -11.09 5.55
CA ILE A 44 5.21 -10.08 5.37
C ILE A 44 5.78 -8.94 4.52
N ASP A 45 4.99 -8.31 3.65
CA ASP A 45 5.47 -7.28 2.72
C ASP A 45 5.45 -5.87 3.32
N PHE A 46 4.53 -5.65 4.26
CA PHE A 46 4.36 -4.36 4.90
C PHE A 46 3.86 -4.51 6.33
N LEU A 47 4.53 -3.82 7.25
CA LEU A 47 4.16 -3.77 8.65
C LEU A 47 4.09 -2.31 9.08
N ALA A 48 2.94 -1.91 9.63
CA ALA A 48 2.73 -0.56 10.16
C ALA A 48 2.41 -0.59 11.65
N VAL A 49 2.74 0.49 12.36
CA VAL A 49 2.13 0.78 13.66
C VAL A 49 0.73 1.32 13.37
N HIS A 50 -0.32 0.67 13.89
CA HIS A 50 -1.70 0.95 13.47
C HIS A 50 -2.14 2.37 13.79
N VAL A 51 -1.78 2.86 14.97
CA VAL A 51 -2.12 4.17 15.52
C VAL A 51 -0.95 4.64 16.39
N LEU A 52 -0.67 5.94 16.32
CA LEU A 52 0.29 6.63 17.19
C LEU A 52 -0.44 7.80 17.86
N ASP A 53 -0.64 7.70 19.17
CA ASP A 53 -1.33 8.74 19.95
C ASP A 53 -0.36 9.83 20.43
N ASN A 54 0.95 9.54 20.47
CA ASN A 54 2.01 10.47 20.84
C ASN A 54 3.23 10.25 19.94
N ILE A 55 3.78 11.33 19.37
CA ILE A 55 4.99 11.29 18.54
C ILE A 55 6.23 10.89 19.35
N GLU A 56 6.29 11.19 20.65
CA GLU A 56 7.42 10.83 21.52
C GLU A 56 7.57 9.32 21.69
N ALA A 57 6.52 8.55 21.42
CA ALA A 57 6.56 7.09 21.41
C ALA A 57 7.46 6.54 20.27
N LEU A 58 7.81 7.36 19.27
CA LEU A 58 8.73 7.00 18.20
C LEU A 58 10.20 7.14 18.65
N THR A 59 10.57 6.36 19.65
CA THR A 59 11.92 6.40 20.24
C THR A 59 12.99 5.83 19.30
N ASN A 60 14.25 6.03 19.68
CA ASN A 60 15.39 5.40 18.99
C ASN A 60 15.31 3.88 18.95
N ASP A 61 14.69 3.24 19.94
CA ASP A 61 14.59 1.78 19.98
C ASP A 61 13.48 1.28 19.05
N VAL A 62 12.38 2.02 18.91
CA VAL A 62 11.37 1.77 17.87
C VAL A 62 11.99 1.91 16.48
N ARG A 63 12.83 2.93 16.27
CA ARG A 63 13.59 3.10 15.01
C ARG A 63 14.50 1.90 14.74
N LYS A 64 15.34 1.51 15.70
CA LYS A 64 16.26 0.36 15.56
C LYS A 64 15.50 -0.93 15.26
N TRP A 65 14.41 -1.18 15.99
CA TRP A 65 13.56 -2.34 15.75
C TRP A 65 12.98 -2.31 14.33
N SER A 66 12.47 -1.17 13.89
CA SER A 66 11.90 -1.01 12.55
C SER A 66 12.92 -1.29 11.46
N GLU A 67 14.16 -0.81 11.61
CA GLU A 67 15.24 -1.09 10.65
C GLU A 67 15.65 -2.57 10.64
N LYS A 68 15.64 -3.25 11.79
CA LYS A 68 15.87 -4.70 11.85
C LYS A 68 14.72 -5.48 11.19
N ALA A 69 13.48 -5.11 11.50
CA ALA A 69 12.29 -5.74 10.94
C ALA A 69 12.26 -5.60 9.42
N LYS A 70 12.48 -4.40 8.85
CA LYS A 70 12.54 -4.17 7.40
C LYS A 70 13.50 -5.10 6.66
N LYS A 71 14.67 -5.38 7.25
CA LYS A 71 15.65 -6.31 6.64
C LYS A 71 15.12 -7.74 6.54
N LEU A 72 14.27 -8.16 7.48
CA LEU A 72 13.59 -9.46 7.44
C LEU A 72 12.45 -9.49 6.40
N LEU A 73 11.95 -8.32 5.96
CA LEU A 73 10.87 -8.21 4.98
C LEU A 73 11.35 -8.09 3.52
N ALA A 74 12.63 -7.73 3.32
CA ALA A 74 13.17 -7.34 2.02
C ALA A 74 13.05 -8.44 0.95
N ASP A 75 13.19 -9.72 1.32
CA ASP A 75 13.21 -10.84 0.38
C ASP A 75 11.85 -11.07 -0.32
N HIS A 76 10.73 -10.65 0.28
CA HIS A 76 9.39 -10.81 -0.33
C HIS A 76 8.96 -9.56 -1.12
N MET A 77 9.37 -8.38 -0.68
CA MET A 77 8.98 -7.09 -1.28
C MET A 77 9.38 -6.94 -2.75
N ASP A 78 10.51 -7.53 -3.18
CA ASP A 78 10.96 -7.48 -4.57
C ASP A 78 9.99 -8.14 -5.55
N ASN A 79 9.12 -9.03 -5.06
CA ASN A 79 8.19 -9.79 -5.89
C ASN A 79 6.76 -9.25 -5.86
N THR A 80 6.40 -8.47 -4.84
CA THR A 80 5.02 -8.05 -4.54
C THR A 80 4.85 -6.52 -4.46
N GLY A 81 5.95 -5.76 -4.49
CA GLY A 81 5.93 -4.32 -4.24
C GLY A 81 4.99 -3.53 -5.15
N GLU A 82 4.83 -3.95 -6.41
CA GLU A 82 3.95 -3.33 -7.40
C GLU A 82 2.45 -3.43 -7.08
N TYR A 83 2.05 -4.25 -6.11
CA TYR A 83 0.64 -4.47 -5.74
C TYR A 83 0.14 -3.55 -4.62
N PHE A 84 1.03 -2.79 -3.94
CA PHE A 84 0.63 -1.96 -2.81
C PHE A 84 1.38 -0.62 -2.72
N CYS A 85 0.62 0.47 -2.79
CA CYS A 85 1.14 1.80 -2.52
C CYS A 85 1.37 1.98 -1.01
N ARG A 86 2.61 2.26 -0.59
CA ARG A 86 2.95 2.53 0.83
C ARG A 86 2.51 3.89 1.36
N HIS A 87 1.77 4.68 0.56
CA HIS A 87 1.31 6.01 0.95
C HIS A 87 2.47 6.92 1.41
N CYS A 88 3.61 6.88 0.71
CA CYS A 88 4.81 7.63 1.11
C CYS A 88 4.91 9.06 0.55
N GLY A 89 4.02 9.46 -0.38
CA GLY A 89 3.99 10.81 -0.96
C GLY A 89 5.12 11.18 -1.93
N LEU A 90 6.16 10.34 -2.10
CA LEU A 90 7.32 10.67 -2.95
C LEU A 90 6.95 10.90 -4.42
N CYS A 91 5.96 10.17 -4.94
CA CYS A 91 5.46 10.33 -6.31
C CYS A 91 4.85 11.72 -6.55
N GLU A 92 4.18 12.28 -5.55
CA GLU A 92 3.56 13.61 -5.61
C GLU A 92 4.59 14.69 -5.89
N THR A 93 5.79 14.58 -5.29
CA THR A 93 6.89 15.53 -5.47
C THR A 93 7.50 15.54 -6.88
N ALA A 94 7.15 14.57 -7.73
CA ALA A 94 7.61 14.49 -9.11
C ALA A 94 6.53 14.92 -10.12
N ASN A 95 5.35 15.29 -9.65
CA ASN A 95 4.22 15.55 -10.52
C ASN A 95 4.20 17.01 -10.99
N THR A 96 4.38 17.23 -12.29
CA THR A 96 4.34 18.55 -12.92
C THR A 96 2.93 19.09 -13.13
N ASP A 97 1.92 18.21 -13.22
CA ASP A 97 0.54 18.59 -13.53
C ASP A 97 -0.34 18.82 -12.29
N THR A 98 0.23 18.76 -11.08
CA THR A 98 -0.48 18.91 -9.80
C THR A 98 -1.66 17.95 -9.61
N ILE A 99 -1.63 16.81 -10.31
CA ILE A 99 -2.60 15.72 -10.15
C ILE A 99 -2.37 15.05 -8.78
N PRO A 100 -3.39 14.85 -7.94
CA PRO A 100 -3.21 14.20 -6.65
C PRO A 100 -2.98 12.68 -6.83
N ILE A 101 -1.75 12.28 -7.15
CA ILE A 101 -1.37 10.89 -7.42
C ILE A 101 -1.67 10.05 -6.20
N PHE A 102 -1.27 10.54 -5.03
CA PHE A 102 -1.50 9.87 -3.75
C PHE A 102 -2.98 9.57 -3.52
N ASP A 103 -3.85 10.59 -3.61
CA ASP A 103 -5.27 10.42 -3.31
C ASP A 103 -5.98 9.50 -4.32
N ILE A 104 -5.62 9.59 -5.60
CA ILE A 104 -6.24 8.76 -6.64
C ILE A 104 -5.82 7.29 -6.48
N MET A 105 -4.55 7.04 -6.17
CA MET A 105 -4.04 5.70 -5.89
C MET A 105 -4.68 5.11 -4.63
N GLU A 106 -4.86 5.92 -3.58
CA GLU A 106 -5.61 5.54 -2.38
C GLU A 106 -7.06 5.16 -2.74
N MET A 107 -7.77 6.02 -3.48
CA MET A 107 -9.14 5.76 -3.91
C MET A 107 -9.24 4.41 -4.65
N LEU A 108 -8.32 4.14 -5.59
CA LEU A 108 -8.29 2.90 -6.36
C LEU A 108 -8.06 1.68 -5.45
N MET A 109 -7.08 1.78 -4.56
CA MET A 109 -6.75 0.70 -3.61
C MET A 109 -7.96 0.39 -2.71
N TYR A 110 -8.56 1.39 -2.08
CA TYR A 110 -9.70 1.19 -1.18
C TYR A 110 -10.95 0.70 -1.92
N SER A 111 -11.22 1.25 -3.11
CA SER A 111 -12.34 0.80 -3.96
C SER A 111 -12.25 -0.70 -4.25
N ARG A 112 -11.08 -1.18 -4.71
CA ARG A 112 -10.87 -2.59 -5.05
C ARG A 112 -10.76 -3.49 -3.81
N GLY A 113 -10.10 -3.02 -2.75
CA GLY A 113 -9.86 -3.79 -1.54
C GLY A 113 -11.09 -3.97 -0.66
N TYR A 114 -11.94 -2.94 -0.56
CA TYR A 114 -13.13 -2.95 0.31
C TYR A 114 -14.45 -2.98 -0.46
N GLY A 115 -14.43 -2.94 -1.79
CA GLY A 115 -15.65 -2.92 -2.61
C GLY A 115 -16.44 -1.60 -2.53
N ILE A 116 -15.83 -0.52 -2.05
CA ILE A 116 -16.49 0.77 -1.78
C ILE A 116 -16.42 1.74 -2.97
N LYS A 117 -16.64 1.22 -4.18
CA LYS A 117 -16.51 1.96 -5.44
C LYS A 117 -17.32 3.26 -5.46
N ASN A 118 -18.59 3.21 -5.06
CA ASN A 118 -19.49 4.37 -5.10
C ASN A 118 -18.99 5.53 -4.22
N MET A 119 -18.42 5.22 -3.05
CA MET A 119 -17.84 6.23 -2.17
C MET A 119 -16.58 6.86 -2.79
N MET A 120 -15.73 6.04 -3.41
CA MET A 120 -14.50 6.51 -4.04
C MET A 120 -14.77 7.29 -5.33
N SER A 121 -15.77 6.92 -6.12
CA SER A 121 -16.24 7.72 -7.26
C SER A 121 -16.69 9.12 -6.83
N LYS A 122 -17.46 9.24 -5.74
CA LYS A 122 -17.87 10.55 -5.20
C LYS A 122 -16.66 11.39 -4.74
N LYS A 123 -15.65 10.78 -4.13
CA LYS A 123 -14.39 11.48 -3.76
C LYS A 123 -13.63 11.91 -5.01
N PHE A 124 -13.56 11.06 -6.04
CA PHE A 124 -12.92 11.36 -7.31
C PHE A 124 -13.61 12.52 -8.07
N GLU A 125 -14.94 12.61 -7.98
CA GLU A 125 -15.74 13.71 -8.55
C GLU A 125 -15.46 15.08 -7.92
N GLN A 126 -14.82 15.13 -6.74
CA GLN A 126 -14.41 16.38 -6.10
C GLN A 126 -13.12 16.95 -6.70
N ILE A 127 -12.31 16.13 -7.40
CA ILE A 127 -11.10 16.58 -8.08
C ILE A 127 -11.50 17.48 -9.25
N PRO A 128 -10.96 18.70 -9.42
CA PRO A 128 -11.37 19.60 -10.49
C PRO A 128 -11.37 18.95 -11.88
N THR A 129 -12.40 19.21 -12.69
CA THR A 129 -12.52 18.62 -14.04
C THR A 129 -11.30 18.89 -14.91
N THR A 130 -10.65 20.05 -14.75
CA THR A 130 -9.40 20.41 -15.43
C THR A 130 -8.26 19.45 -15.11
N ILE A 131 -8.13 19.03 -13.85
CA ILE A 131 -7.15 18.04 -13.39
C ILE A 131 -7.55 16.64 -13.86
N ARG A 132 -8.83 16.26 -13.71
CA ARG A 132 -9.32 14.93 -14.13
C ARG A 132 -9.05 14.62 -15.60
N LYS A 133 -9.19 15.63 -16.48
CA LYS A 133 -8.90 15.49 -17.91
C LYS A 133 -7.44 15.17 -18.22
N LYS A 134 -6.50 15.57 -17.35
CA LYS A 134 -5.07 15.31 -17.52
C LYS A 134 -4.63 13.95 -17.00
N ILE A 135 -5.43 13.29 -16.13
CA ILE A 135 -5.03 12.06 -15.43
C ILE A 135 -4.52 10.98 -16.40
N LYS A 136 -5.18 10.79 -17.54
CA LYS A 136 -4.80 9.76 -18.52
C LYS A 136 -3.62 10.14 -19.41
N SER A 137 -3.36 11.43 -19.59
CA SER A 137 -2.38 11.94 -20.57
C SER A 137 -1.09 12.46 -19.94
N SER A 138 -1.05 12.64 -18.63
CA SER A 138 0.13 13.14 -17.92
C SER A 138 1.28 12.13 -17.94
N ASP A 139 2.51 12.62 -17.94
CA ASP A 139 3.71 11.79 -17.88
C ASP A 139 4.08 11.49 -16.41
N TYR A 140 3.85 10.25 -16.00
CA TYR A 140 4.18 9.78 -14.66
C TYR A 140 5.58 9.15 -14.55
N SER A 141 6.40 9.17 -15.60
CA SER A 141 7.71 8.49 -15.63
C SER A 141 8.62 8.92 -14.45
N SER A 142 8.61 10.20 -14.10
CA SER A 142 9.36 10.72 -12.96
C SER A 142 8.81 10.23 -11.61
N ALA A 143 7.49 10.13 -11.48
CA ALA A 143 6.83 9.60 -10.29
C ALA A 143 7.09 8.10 -10.12
N GLU A 144 7.06 7.33 -11.20
CA GLU A 144 7.37 5.90 -11.22
C GLU A 144 8.83 5.64 -10.83
N LYS A 145 9.78 6.40 -11.40
CA LYS A 145 11.21 6.33 -11.05
C LYS A 145 11.47 6.61 -9.57
N LYS A 146 10.74 7.57 -8.98
CA LYS A 146 10.85 7.89 -7.54
C LYS A 146 10.11 6.88 -6.64
N CYS A 147 9.20 6.07 -7.19
CA CYS A 147 8.40 5.17 -6.38
C CYS A 147 9.27 4.04 -5.82
N PRO A 148 9.46 3.96 -4.49
CA PRO A 148 10.30 2.92 -3.90
C PRO A 148 9.64 1.53 -3.93
N GLN A 149 8.39 1.44 -4.37
CA GLN A 149 7.67 0.20 -4.67
C GLN A 149 7.65 -0.15 -6.15
N LYS A 150 8.23 0.68 -7.03
CA LYS A 150 8.21 0.51 -8.48
C LYS A 150 6.78 0.34 -9.03
N MET A 151 5.81 1.02 -8.43
CA MET A 151 4.41 0.94 -8.82
C MET A 151 4.24 1.42 -10.28
N PRO A 152 3.40 0.76 -11.09
CA PRO A 152 3.06 1.22 -12.44
C PRO A 152 2.03 2.35 -12.36
N ILE A 153 2.45 3.52 -11.86
CA ILE A 153 1.59 4.68 -11.58
C ILE A 153 0.81 5.08 -12.82
N ALA A 154 1.41 5.21 -14.00
CA ALA A 154 0.71 5.62 -15.21
C ALA A 154 -0.49 4.70 -15.54
N LYS A 155 -0.25 3.40 -15.43
CA LYS A 155 -1.28 2.37 -15.63
C LYS A 155 -2.38 2.49 -14.59
N LEU A 156 -2.02 2.62 -13.31
CA LEU A 156 -2.98 2.68 -12.20
C LEU A 156 -3.82 3.97 -12.22
N MET A 157 -3.22 5.11 -12.56
CA MET A 157 -3.92 6.38 -12.73
C MET A 157 -4.94 6.32 -13.88
N THR A 158 -4.56 5.68 -14.99
CA THR A 158 -5.48 5.42 -16.12
C THR A 158 -6.66 4.55 -15.69
N GLN A 159 -6.38 3.44 -14.98
CA GLN A 159 -7.40 2.55 -14.45
C GLN A 159 -8.34 3.24 -13.47
N ALA A 160 -7.80 4.04 -12.54
CA ALA A 160 -8.61 4.82 -11.60
C ALA A 160 -9.56 5.77 -12.33
N SER A 161 -9.05 6.50 -13.34
CA SER A 161 -9.90 7.36 -14.17
C SER A 161 -11.01 6.57 -14.84
N GLU A 162 -10.77 5.37 -15.35
CA GLU A 162 -11.79 4.55 -16.03
C GLU A 162 -12.82 3.96 -15.07
N GLU A 163 -12.37 3.46 -13.93
CA GLU A 163 -13.25 2.85 -12.94
C GLU A 163 -14.16 3.89 -12.30
N PHE A 164 -13.65 5.09 -12.00
CA PHE A 164 -14.42 6.10 -11.27
C PHE A 164 -15.28 6.99 -12.18
N THR A 165 -14.97 7.11 -13.47
CA THR A 165 -15.81 7.84 -14.45
C THR A 165 -16.94 7.00 -15.02
N LYS A 166 -16.87 5.68 -15.00
CA LYS A 166 -17.96 4.81 -15.44
C LYS A 166 -19.01 4.71 -14.33
N GLY A 167 -20.16 5.32 -14.63
CA GLY A 167 -21.30 5.52 -13.74
C GLY A 167 -21.77 4.28 -12.98
N ALA A 168 -22.34 4.58 -11.82
CA ALA A 168 -23.06 3.69 -10.93
C ALA A 168 -23.99 2.73 -11.70
N PHE A 169 -23.93 1.45 -11.34
CA PHE A 169 -25.08 0.56 -11.49
C PHE A 169 -25.82 0.54 -10.16
#